data_AF-A0A923WR94-F1
#
_entry.id   AF-A0A923WR94-F1
#
_cell.length_a   1.000
_cell.length_b   1.000
_cell.length_c   1.000
_cell.angle_alpha   90.00
_cell.angle_beta   90.00
_cell.angle_gamma   90.00
#
_symmetry.space_group_name_H-M   'P 1'
#
loop_
_entity.id
_entity.type
_entity.pdbx_description
1 polymer ?
#
loop_
_entity_poly.entity_id
_entity_poly.type
_entity_poly.pdbx_seq_one_letter_code
_entity_poly.pdbx_strand_id
1 'polypeptide(L)'
;MIYGIADLSVIGNASQGFDIFNVGATGGVADGKIHLDIYYSPTKISSIDQQKNASPELRTGFNSYAAFNGLGPAYLKLTFGAGIQLFDRTETGVDERLATLVQHTVGDKLPTSGNGAFFLDVAGGTAASQWENDGQAGHDMSGNFTLRANSGFGGGCTVAQVSAGVCFAGLINDPILTTKIPEPGSLALLGLGLVGLGALRRRRNAR
;
A
#
# COMPACT_ATOMS: atom_id res chain seq x y z
N MET A 1 -0.42 0.02 -7.14
CA MET A 1 0.30 1.19 -7.69
C MET A 1 0.04 2.40 -6.81
N ILE A 2 1.07 3.19 -6.48
CA ILE A 2 0.97 4.39 -5.62
C ILE A 2 0.79 5.65 -6.47
N TYR A 3 -0.11 6.57 -6.07
CA TYR A 3 -0.41 7.84 -6.74
C TYR A 3 -0.34 9.04 -5.79
N GLY A 4 -0.08 10.21 -6.35
CA GLY A 4 -0.27 11.49 -5.66
C GLY A 4 0.66 11.70 -4.47
N ILE A 5 1.97 11.51 -4.64
CA ILE A 5 2.96 11.71 -3.58
C ILE A 5 3.63 13.08 -3.69
N ALA A 6 3.76 13.77 -2.57
CA ALA A 6 4.55 14.99 -2.44
C ALA A 6 5.33 14.96 -1.13
N ASP A 7 6.59 15.36 -1.18
CA ASP A 7 7.45 15.45 -0.01
C ASP A 7 7.03 16.66 0.82
N LEU A 8 6.64 16.44 2.08
CA LEU A 8 6.41 17.48 3.08
C LEU A 8 7.74 18.03 3.58
N SER A 9 8.66 17.13 3.95
CA SER A 9 10.02 17.49 4.35
C SER A 9 11.02 16.40 4.02
N VAL A 10 12.27 16.81 3.79
CA VAL A 10 13.43 15.94 3.61
C VAL A 10 14.48 16.38 4.60
N ILE A 11 14.89 15.47 5.49
CA ILE A 11 15.70 15.82 6.65
C ILE A 11 16.92 14.92 6.70
N GLY A 12 18.11 15.52 6.66
CA GLY A 12 19.37 14.80 6.81
C GLY A 12 19.45 14.11 8.17
N ASN A 13 19.85 12.83 8.16
CA ASN A 13 20.06 12.06 9.37
C ASN A 13 21.57 12.02 9.69
N ALA A 14 21.93 12.17 10.97
CA ALA A 14 23.31 12.18 11.44
C ALA A 14 24.08 10.89 11.11
N SER A 15 23.39 9.78 10.84
CA SER A 15 23.96 8.46 10.57
C SER A 15 24.16 8.12 9.07
N GLN A 16 24.35 9.11 8.21
CA GLN A 16 24.48 8.98 6.74
C GLN A 16 23.17 8.54 6.07
N GLY A 17 22.36 9.52 5.70
CA GLY A 17 21.12 9.34 4.97
C GLY A 17 20.20 10.53 5.15
N PHE A 18 18.96 10.37 4.73
CA PHE A 18 17.90 11.33 5.01
C PHE A 18 16.57 10.61 5.12
N ASP A 19 15.70 11.21 5.91
CA ASP A 19 14.31 10.81 6.05
C ASP A 19 13.45 11.67 5.14
N ILE A 20 12.44 11.06 4.51
CA ILE A 20 11.47 11.73 3.65
C ILE A 20 10.10 11.54 4.29
N PHE A 21 9.43 12.66 4.57
CA PHE A 21 8.09 12.69 5.11
C PHE A 21 7.15 13.05 3.97
N ASN A 22 6.32 12.11 3.56
CA ASN A 22 5.46 12.28 2.41
C ASN A 22 4.01 12.50 2.83
N VAL A 23 3.34 13.36 2.09
CA VAL A 23 1.90 13.56 2.13
C VAL A 23 1.33 13.41 0.72
N GLY A 24 0.01 13.43 0.62
CA GLY A 24 -0.61 13.49 -0.69
C GLY A 24 -0.38 14.86 -1.35
N ALA A 25 -0.22 14.86 -2.67
CA ALA A 25 -0.11 16.10 -3.42
C ALA A 25 -1.38 16.95 -3.30
N THR A 26 -1.24 18.26 -3.07
CA THR A 26 -2.37 19.21 -2.90
C THR A 26 -2.57 20.16 -4.08
N GLY A 27 -1.70 20.09 -5.09
CA GLY A 27 -1.74 20.97 -6.27
C GLY A 27 -2.59 20.41 -7.41
N GLY A 28 -3.27 21.31 -8.14
CA GLY A 28 -4.03 20.95 -9.34
C GLY A 28 -5.28 20.13 -9.04
N VAL A 29 -5.36 18.93 -9.60
CA VAL A 29 -6.48 17.99 -9.47
C VAL A 29 -6.27 16.94 -8.38
N ALA A 30 -5.16 17.03 -7.64
CA ALA A 30 -4.88 16.13 -6.54
C ALA A 30 -5.70 16.51 -5.29
N ASP A 31 -6.00 15.53 -4.45
CA ASP A 31 -6.93 15.65 -3.31
C ASP A 31 -6.22 15.64 -1.94
N GLY A 32 -4.89 15.81 -1.92
CA GLY A 32 -4.10 15.78 -0.70
C GLY A 32 -3.88 14.39 -0.11
N LYS A 33 -4.22 13.31 -0.84
CA LYS A 33 -3.98 11.93 -0.39
C LYS A 33 -3.01 11.18 -1.30
N ILE A 34 -2.27 10.25 -0.69
CA ILE A 34 -1.54 9.22 -1.42
C ILE A 34 -2.51 8.05 -1.62
N HIS A 35 -2.71 7.63 -2.87
CA HIS A 35 -3.65 6.55 -3.21
C HIS A 35 -2.89 5.30 -3.61
N LEU A 36 -3.45 4.13 -3.31
CA LEU A 36 -2.97 2.84 -3.78
C LEU A 36 -4.12 2.00 -4.33
N ASP A 37 -4.06 1.72 -5.64
CA ASP A 37 -4.95 0.75 -6.27
C ASP A 37 -4.30 -0.64 -6.30
N ILE A 38 -5.07 -1.64 -5.89
CA ILE A 38 -4.75 -3.07 -6.01
C ILE A 38 -5.76 -3.69 -6.96
N TYR A 39 -5.26 -4.30 -8.04
CA TYR A 39 -6.07 -5.06 -8.98
C TYR A 39 -5.73 -6.54 -8.87
N TYR A 40 -6.75 -7.38 -8.98
CA TYR A 40 -6.55 -8.81 -9.18
C TYR A 40 -6.48 -9.07 -10.68
N SER A 41 -5.40 -9.70 -11.15
CA SER A 41 -5.29 -10.15 -12.54
C SER A 41 -4.96 -11.64 -12.59
N PRO A 42 -5.78 -12.47 -13.27
CA PRO A 42 -5.42 -13.85 -13.55
C PRO A 42 -4.34 -13.96 -14.65
N THR A 43 -4.06 -12.84 -15.33
CA THR A 43 -3.05 -12.74 -16.38
C THR A 43 -1.67 -12.55 -15.76
N LYS A 44 -0.65 -13.26 -16.28
CA LYS A 44 0.72 -13.12 -15.78
C LYS A 44 1.18 -11.66 -15.90
N ILE A 45 1.68 -11.09 -14.82
CA ILE A 45 2.12 -9.68 -14.77
C ILE A 45 3.18 -9.36 -15.84
N SER A 46 4.01 -10.34 -16.22
CA SER A 46 4.99 -10.22 -17.29
C SER A 46 4.39 -9.94 -18.67
N SER A 47 3.10 -10.23 -18.88
CA SER A 47 2.35 -9.93 -20.11
C SER A 47 1.54 -8.63 -20.04
N ILE A 48 1.51 -7.97 -18.87
CA ILE A 48 0.90 -6.64 -18.69
C ILE A 48 1.89 -5.52 -19.05
N ASP A 49 3.17 -5.86 -19.31
CA ASP A 49 4.24 -5.06 -19.89
C ASP A 49 4.86 -3.95 -19.00
N GLN A 50 6.17 -3.79 -19.16
CA GLN A 50 7.22 -3.63 -18.16
C GLN A 50 7.68 -2.19 -17.88
N GLN A 51 7.00 -1.16 -18.37
CA GLN A 51 7.43 0.25 -18.16
C GLN A 51 6.27 1.23 -18.03
N LYS A 52 5.11 0.74 -17.60
CA LYS A 52 3.88 1.53 -17.51
C LYS A 52 3.84 2.33 -16.21
N ASN A 53 4.68 3.38 -16.16
CA ASN A 53 4.59 4.40 -15.14
C ASN A 53 3.67 5.52 -15.64
N ALA A 54 2.68 5.92 -14.84
CA ALA A 54 1.94 7.15 -15.11
C ALA A 54 2.92 8.32 -15.03
N SER A 55 2.91 9.25 -15.98
CA SER A 55 3.59 10.53 -15.76
C SER A 55 2.97 11.24 -14.55
N PRO A 56 3.73 12.03 -13.77
CA PRO A 56 3.23 12.65 -12.55
C PRO A 56 1.90 13.41 -12.75
N GLU A 57 1.72 14.09 -13.88
CA GLU A 57 0.48 14.84 -14.17
C GLU A 57 -0.77 13.96 -14.34
N LEU A 58 -0.61 12.65 -14.56
CA LEU A 58 -1.72 11.70 -14.69
C LEU A 58 -2.04 10.98 -13.37
N ARG A 59 -1.36 11.31 -12.26
CA ARG A 59 -1.54 10.68 -10.94
C ARG A 59 -2.39 11.55 -10.03
N THR A 60 -3.70 11.52 -10.26
CA THR A 60 -4.65 12.48 -9.67
C THR A 60 -5.58 11.85 -8.64
N GLY A 61 -5.50 10.52 -8.45
CA GLY A 61 -6.31 9.75 -7.52
C GLY A 61 -6.51 8.31 -7.99
N PHE A 62 -7.55 7.64 -7.48
CA PHE A 62 -7.91 6.28 -7.90
C PHE A 62 -8.20 6.17 -9.39
N ASN A 63 -7.80 5.05 -10.00
CA ASN A 63 -8.03 4.74 -11.41
C ASN A 63 -7.51 5.82 -12.39
N SER A 64 -6.63 6.73 -11.96
CA SER A 64 -6.21 7.85 -12.81
C SER A 64 -5.27 7.40 -13.95
N TYR A 65 -4.76 6.17 -13.88
CA TYR A 65 -3.89 5.62 -14.92
C TYR A 65 -4.62 4.74 -15.92
N ALA A 66 -4.79 5.28 -17.13
CA ALA A 66 -5.51 4.63 -18.22
C ALA A 66 -4.95 3.26 -18.63
N ALA A 67 -3.71 2.92 -18.29
CA ALA A 67 -3.15 1.60 -18.60
C ALA A 67 -3.79 0.45 -17.80
N PHE A 68 -4.53 0.76 -16.74
CA PHE A 68 -5.32 -0.23 -15.99
C PHE A 68 -6.75 -0.38 -16.55
N ASN A 69 -7.10 0.34 -17.60
CA ASN A 69 -8.37 0.14 -18.29
C ASN A 69 -8.45 -1.31 -18.80
N GLY A 70 -9.50 -2.02 -18.39
CA GLY A 70 -9.73 -3.41 -18.75
C GLY A 70 -9.29 -4.45 -17.71
N LEU A 71 -8.61 -4.06 -16.63
CA LEU A 71 -8.33 -4.96 -15.49
C LEU A 71 -9.56 -5.23 -14.61
N GLY A 72 -10.71 -4.63 -14.94
CA GLY A 72 -11.93 -4.68 -14.14
C GLY A 72 -11.88 -3.68 -12.97
N PRO A 73 -12.86 -3.74 -12.06
CA PRO A 73 -12.84 -2.90 -10.87
C PRO A 73 -11.64 -3.26 -9.98
N ALA A 74 -11.09 -2.25 -9.29
CA ALA A 74 -10.04 -2.49 -8.30
C ALA A 74 -10.52 -3.48 -7.22
N TYR A 75 -9.63 -4.41 -6.86
CA TYR A 75 -9.85 -5.32 -5.74
C TYR A 75 -9.90 -4.54 -4.43
N LEU A 76 -8.92 -3.65 -4.24
CA LEU A 76 -8.89 -2.68 -3.15
C LEU A 76 -8.46 -1.31 -3.68
N LYS A 77 -9.06 -0.28 -3.11
CA LYS A 77 -8.67 1.12 -3.20
C LYS A 77 -8.27 1.58 -1.82
N LEU A 78 -7.05 2.06 -1.67
CA LEU A 78 -6.45 2.36 -0.38
C LEU A 78 -5.96 3.81 -0.36
N THR A 79 -6.13 4.50 0.75
CA THR A 79 -5.51 5.81 1.00
C THR A 79 -4.53 5.71 2.15
N PHE A 80 -3.40 6.40 2.05
CA PHE A 80 -2.42 6.39 3.13
C PHE A 80 -2.90 7.27 4.29
N GLY A 81 -2.77 6.75 5.50
CA GLY A 81 -3.16 7.40 6.75
C GLY A 81 -1.96 8.04 7.47
N ALA A 82 -2.22 9.10 8.23
CA ALA A 82 -1.22 9.75 9.07
C ALA A 82 -0.95 8.94 10.36
N GLY A 83 -0.03 9.39 11.22
CA GLY A 83 0.21 8.78 12.53
C GLY A 83 1.31 7.72 12.58
N ILE A 84 1.95 7.42 11.44
CA ILE A 84 3.18 6.60 11.43
C ILE A 84 4.36 7.37 12.05
N GLN A 85 4.41 8.69 11.84
CA GLN A 85 5.34 9.60 12.49
C GLN A 85 4.68 10.20 13.74
N LEU A 86 5.26 9.92 14.90
CA LEU A 86 4.73 10.40 16.19
C LEU A 86 5.38 11.69 16.68
N PHE A 87 6.54 12.03 16.12
CA PHE A 87 7.35 13.16 16.56
C PHE A 87 7.45 14.22 15.47
N ASP A 88 7.31 15.47 15.88
CA ASP A 88 7.49 16.65 15.05
C ASP A 88 8.89 17.23 15.32
N ARG A 89 9.71 17.38 14.27
CA ARG A 89 11.05 17.92 14.39
C ARG A 89 11.00 19.42 14.17
N THR A 90 11.16 20.16 15.26
CA THR A 90 11.08 21.63 15.26
C THR A 90 12.06 22.32 14.29
N GLU A 91 13.12 21.65 13.84
CA GLU A 91 14.11 22.24 12.93
C GLU A 91 13.59 22.49 11.51
N THR A 92 12.47 21.87 11.11
CA THR A 92 12.00 21.92 9.71
C THR A 92 10.98 23.02 9.45
N GLY A 93 10.30 23.50 10.49
CA GLY A 93 9.19 24.43 10.35
C GLY A 93 7.93 23.82 9.73
N VAL A 94 7.86 22.49 9.59
CA VAL A 94 6.68 21.75 9.10
C VAL A 94 6.39 20.56 10.01
N ASP A 95 5.11 20.26 10.23
CA ASP A 95 4.72 19.20 11.16
C ASP A 95 4.79 17.81 10.50
N GLU A 96 5.85 17.05 10.76
CA GLU A 96 6.02 15.71 10.17
C GLU A 96 4.99 14.67 10.65
N ARG A 97 4.22 14.94 11.71
CA ARG A 97 3.15 14.00 12.16
C ARG A 97 2.03 13.90 11.13
N LEU A 98 1.93 14.86 10.21
CA LEU A 98 1.00 14.85 9.09
C LEU A 98 1.42 13.87 7.98
N ALA A 99 2.65 13.38 8.00
CA ALA A 99 3.15 12.44 7.01
C ALA A 99 2.33 11.16 7.02
N THR A 100 1.92 10.72 5.82
CA THR A 100 1.18 9.47 5.62
C THR A 100 2.07 8.35 5.11
N LEU A 101 3.28 8.69 4.65
CA LEU A 101 4.35 7.76 4.33
C LEU A 101 5.69 8.34 4.81
N VAL A 102 6.40 7.58 5.64
CA VAL A 102 7.74 7.93 6.09
C VAL A 102 8.74 7.01 5.42
N GLN A 103 9.81 7.59 4.89
CA GLN A 103 10.90 6.84 4.27
C GLN A 103 12.22 7.25 4.89
N HIS A 104 13.15 6.32 4.87
CA HIS A 104 14.55 6.52 5.19
C HIS A 104 15.39 5.99 4.03
N THR A 105 16.34 6.79 3.57
CA THR A 105 17.26 6.42 2.48
C THR A 105 18.69 6.75 2.86
N VAL A 106 19.62 5.84 2.57
CA VAL A 106 21.04 6.01 2.93
C VAL A 106 21.82 6.88 1.94
N GLY A 107 21.22 7.24 0.81
CA GLY A 107 21.87 7.99 -0.26
C GLY A 107 20.85 8.64 -1.20
N ASP A 108 21.24 9.78 -1.77
CA ASP A 108 20.42 10.67 -2.61
C ASP A 108 20.36 10.25 -4.08
N LYS A 109 21.19 9.25 -4.45
CA LYS A 109 21.31 8.72 -5.80
C LYS A 109 21.24 7.20 -5.78
N LEU A 110 20.57 6.63 -6.78
CA LEU A 110 20.62 5.19 -7.01
C LEU A 110 22.01 4.79 -7.56
N PRO A 111 22.53 3.59 -7.23
CA PRO A 111 21.94 2.60 -6.34
C PRO A 111 22.04 3.00 -4.86
N THR A 112 20.92 2.92 -4.14
CA THR A 112 20.83 3.20 -2.70
C THR A 112 20.01 2.12 -2.02
N SER A 113 20.01 2.14 -0.69
CA SER A 113 19.12 1.34 0.14
C SER A 113 18.29 2.22 1.05
N GLY A 114 17.25 1.65 1.62
CA GLY A 114 16.37 2.36 2.51
C GLY A 114 15.20 1.50 2.96
N ASN A 115 14.28 2.13 3.66
CA ASN A 115 13.03 1.54 4.07
C ASN A 115 11.96 2.61 4.19
N GLY A 116 10.71 2.21 4.32
CA GLY A 116 9.64 3.15 4.58
C GLY A 116 8.42 2.44 5.15
N ALA A 117 7.67 3.16 5.96
CA ALA A 117 6.50 2.64 6.65
C ALA A 117 5.30 3.54 6.43
N PHE A 118 4.12 2.94 6.45
CA PHE A 118 2.86 3.63 6.22
C PHE A 118 1.67 2.89 6.84
N PHE A 119 0.59 3.62 7.08
CA PHE A 119 -0.74 3.07 7.33
C PHE A 119 -1.61 3.21 6.09
N LEU A 120 -2.62 2.34 5.96
CA LEU A 120 -3.59 2.38 4.88
C LEU A 120 -5.00 2.27 5.42
N ASP A 121 -5.88 3.07 4.85
CA ASP A 121 -7.33 3.01 5.01
C ASP A 121 -7.96 2.53 3.70
N VAL A 122 -8.91 1.62 3.81
CA VAL A 122 -9.72 1.15 2.69
C VAL A 122 -10.72 2.24 2.32
N ALA A 123 -10.68 2.64 1.06
CA ALA A 123 -11.58 3.63 0.47
C ALA A 123 -12.55 3.01 -0.54
N GLY A 124 -12.44 1.71 -0.80
CA GLY A 124 -13.34 0.97 -1.68
C GLY A 124 -12.68 -0.21 -2.40
N GLY A 125 -13.32 -0.66 -3.47
CA GLY A 125 -12.95 -1.88 -4.21
C GLY A 125 -13.91 -3.03 -3.95
N THR A 126 -13.80 -4.09 -4.76
CA THR A 126 -14.74 -5.23 -4.70
C THR A 126 -14.59 -6.07 -3.44
N ALA A 127 -13.44 -6.00 -2.76
CA ALA A 127 -13.19 -6.71 -1.51
C ALA A 127 -13.18 -5.79 -0.29
N ALA A 128 -13.48 -4.49 -0.44
CA ALA A 128 -13.33 -3.47 0.61
C ALA A 128 -13.85 -3.92 1.98
N SER A 129 -15.11 -4.37 2.03
CA SER A 129 -15.80 -4.79 3.25
C SER A 129 -15.16 -5.95 4.02
N GLN A 130 -14.18 -6.64 3.45
CA GLN A 130 -13.43 -7.70 4.13
C GLN A 130 -12.23 -7.18 4.92
N TRP A 131 -11.86 -5.93 4.66
CA TRP A 131 -10.63 -5.31 5.13
C TRP A 131 -10.86 -4.02 5.91
N GLU A 132 -12.03 -3.36 5.79
CA GLU A 132 -12.38 -2.18 6.61
C GLU A 132 -12.64 -2.60 8.07
N ASN A 133 -11.63 -2.52 8.93
CA ASN A 133 -11.71 -2.93 10.33
C ASN A 133 -10.97 -2.04 11.32
N ASP A 134 -10.22 -1.03 10.87
CA ASP A 134 -9.48 -0.09 11.72
C ASP A 134 -8.55 -0.75 12.76
N GLY A 135 -8.16 -2.02 12.54
CA GLY A 135 -7.47 -2.84 13.52
C GLY A 135 -5.98 -2.50 13.71
N GLN A 136 -5.40 -1.70 12.83
CA GLN A 136 -3.99 -1.30 12.84
C GLN A 136 -3.86 0.16 13.29
N ALA A 137 -3.86 0.38 14.60
CA ALA A 137 -3.72 1.72 15.19
C ALA A 137 -4.75 2.75 14.69
N GLY A 138 -5.99 2.32 14.41
CA GLY A 138 -7.05 3.17 13.85
C GLY A 138 -7.06 3.23 12.32
N HIS A 139 -6.28 2.37 11.67
CA HIS A 139 -6.25 2.16 10.22
C HIS A 139 -6.53 0.70 9.86
N ASP A 140 -6.84 0.41 8.61
CA ASP A 140 -7.15 -0.95 8.16
C ASP A 140 -5.92 -1.84 8.00
N MET A 141 -4.81 -1.25 7.57
CA MET A 141 -3.56 -1.97 7.29
C MET A 141 -2.34 -1.14 7.67
N SER A 142 -1.22 -1.84 7.85
CA SER A 142 0.10 -1.21 7.95
C SER A 142 1.06 -1.91 6.99
N GLY A 143 1.96 -1.15 6.39
CA GLY A 143 2.98 -1.67 5.48
C GLY A 143 4.35 -1.13 5.85
N ASN A 144 5.37 -1.92 5.54
CA ASN A 144 6.75 -1.48 5.58
C ASN A 144 7.46 -2.06 4.36
N PHE A 145 8.20 -1.25 3.64
CA PHE A 145 9.00 -1.70 2.51
C PHE A 145 10.47 -1.44 2.72
N THR A 146 11.30 -2.25 2.06
CA THR A 146 12.74 -2.03 1.96
C THR A 146 13.10 -1.70 0.53
N LEU A 147 13.85 -0.62 0.35
CA LEU A 147 14.55 -0.31 -0.89
C LEU A 147 15.95 -0.95 -0.82
N ARG A 148 16.31 -1.70 -1.85
CA ARG A 148 17.63 -2.28 -2.01
C ARG A 148 18.16 -1.99 -3.39
N ALA A 149 19.47 -1.87 -3.54
CA ALA A 149 20.08 -1.82 -4.86
C ALA A 149 19.78 -3.11 -5.63
N ASN A 150 19.34 -2.98 -6.89
CA ASN A 150 19.11 -4.13 -7.77
C ASN A 150 20.38 -4.58 -8.52
N SER A 151 21.53 -4.00 -8.19
CA SER A 151 22.85 -4.41 -8.66
C SER A 151 23.64 -5.08 -7.52
N GLY A 152 24.34 -6.18 -7.83
CA GLY A 152 25.23 -6.86 -6.89
C GLY A 152 24.60 -8.05 -6.15
N PHE A 153 25.09 -8.35 -4.94
CA PHE A 153 24.68 -9.54 -4.17
C PHE A 153 23.20 -9.47 -3.75
N GLY A 154 22.36 -10.27 -4.41
CA GLY A 154 20.92 -10.36 -4.16
C GLY A 154 20.05 -9.58 -5.14
N GLY A 155 20.65 -8.81 -6.06
CA GLY A 155 19.96 -8.17 -7.17
C GLY A 155 19.81 -9.11 -8.38
N GLY A 156 18.74 -8.95 -9.16
CA GLY A 156 18.53 -9.73 -10.39
C GLY A 156 19.35 -9.25 -11.57
N CYS A 157 20.07 -8.12 -11.43
CA CYS A 157 20.73 -7.43 -12.52
C CYS A 157 22.19 -7.08 -12.21
N THR A 158 23.00 -6.98 -13.27
CA THR A 158 24.37 -6.47 -13.20
C THR A 158 24.39 -4.93 -13.13
N VAL A 159 25.50 -4.37 -12.65
CA VAL A 159 25.70 -2.90 -12.63
C VAL A 159 25.58 -2.29 -14.04
N ALA A 160 26.09 -2.98 -15.07
CA ALA A 160 26.00 -2.52 -16.45
C ALA A 160 24.55 -2.46 -16.96
N GLN A 161 23.72 -3.47 -16.63
CA GLN A 161 22.31 -3.49 -17.01
C GLN A 161 21.51 -2.38 -16.33
N VAL A 162 21.79 -2.09 -15.06
CA VAL A 162 21.19 -0.97 -14.34
C VAL A 162 21.60 0.36 -14.97
N SER A 163 22.90 0.55 -15.25
CA SER A 163 23.41 1.79 -15.87
C SER A 163 22.88 2.02 -17.29
N ALA A 164 22.56 0.94 -18.02
CA ALA A 164 21.99 1.01 -19.36
C ALA A 164 20.45 1.15 -19.35
N GLY A 165 19.80 1.25 -18.18
CA GLY A 165 18.35 1.34 -18.07
C GLY A 165 17.60 0.05 -18.44
N VAL A 166 18.32 -1.06 -18.61
CA VAL A 166 17.74 -2.40 -18.90
C VAL A 166 17.01 -2.95 -17.67
N CYS A 167 17.46 -2.56 -16.48
CA CYS A 167 16.83 -2.92 -15.20
C CYS A 167 16.55 -1.69 -14.35
N PHE A 168 15.53 -1.78 -13.49
CA PHE A 168 15.38 -0.83 -12.39
C PHE A 168 16.61 -0.86 -11.48
N ALA A 169 17.08 0.30 -11.05
CA ALA A 169 18.25 0.42 -10.18
C ALA A 169 17.98 0.05 -8.72
N GLY A 170 16.71 0.07 -8.31
CA GLY A 170 16.25 -0.33 -6.97
C GLY A 170 15.23 -1.46 -7.04
N LEU A 171 15.27 -2.33 -6.06
CA LEU A 171 14.26 -3.34 -5.76
C LEU A 171 13.52 -2.88 -4.49
N ILE A 172 12.18 -2.85 -4.55
CA ILE A 172 11.34 -2.60 -3.39
C ILE A 172 10.71 -3.93 -2.99
N ASN A 173 10.90 -4.34 -1.74
CA ASN A 173 10.18 -5.47 -1.14
C ASN A 173 9.23 -4.92 -0.09
N ASP A 174 7.93 -5.22 -0.20
CA ASP A 174 6.86 -4.57 0.55
C ASP A 174 5.93 -5.60 1.22
N PRO A 175 6.30 -6.12 2.41
CA PRO A 175 5.36 -6.84 3.25
C PRO A 175 4.27 -5.92 3.80
N ILE A 176 3.02 -6.20 3.43
CA ILE A 176 1.83 -5.57 4.01
C ILE A 176 1.27 -6.50 5.10
N LEU A 177 1.09 -5.95 6.30
CA LEU A 177 0.47 -6.64 7.43
C LEU A 177 -0.99 -6.23 7.52
N THR A 178 -1.85 -7.25 7.55
CA THR A 178 -3.31 -7.08 7.58
C THR A 178 -3.92 -7.99 8.63
N THR A 179 -4.87 -7.48 9.40
CA THR A 179 -5.76 -8.30 10.22
C THR A 179 -7.01 -8.59 9.42
N LYS A 180 -7.19 -9.85 8.96
CA LYS A 180 -8.43 -10.25 8.28
C LYS A 180 -9.59 -10.14 9.29
N ILE A 181 -10.70 -9.53 8.88
CA ILE A 181 -11.94 -9.57 9.67
C ILE A 181 -12.27 -11.05 9.92
N PRO A 182 -12.37 -11.49 11.18
CA PRO A 182 -12.83 -12.84 11.49
C PRO A 182 -14.17 -13.05 10.80
N GLU A 183 -14.28 -14.11 9.98
CA GLU A 183 -15.49 -14.36 9.20
C GLU A 183 -16.71 -14.24 10.12
N PRO A 184 -17.74 -13.45 9.73
CA PRO A 184 -18.82 -13.11 10.63
C PRO A 184 -19.37 -14.37 11.27
N GLY A 185 -19.56 -14.33 12.59
CA GLY A 185 -20.22 -15.41 13.35
C GLY A 185 -21.57 -15.82 12.75
N SER A 186 -22.12 -15.09 11.79
CA SER A 186 -23.17 -15.47 10.84
C SER A 186 -23.00 -16.88 10.25
N LEU A 187 -21.80 -17.34 9.88
CA LEU A 187 -21.63 -18.74 9.43
C LEU A 187 -21.78 -19.74 10.57
N ALA A 188 -21.28 -19.39 11.76
CA ALA A 188 -21.50 -20.19 12.96
C ALA A 188 -22.97 -20.17 13.40
N LEU A 189 -23.66 -19.03 13.31
CA LEU A 189 -25.09 -18.86 13.59
C LEU A 189 -25.96 -19.57 12.56
N LEU A 190 -25.57 -19.57 11.29
CA LEU A 190 -26.22 -20.36 10.25
C LEU A 190 -26.08 -21.85 10.56
N GLY A 191 -24.86 -22.30 10.90
CA GLY A 191 -24.62 -23.68 11.33
C GLY A 191 -25.44 -24.08 12.56
N LEU A 192 -25.48 -23.22 13.58
CA LEU A 192 -26.21 -23.44 14.82
C LEU A 192 -27.74 -23.40 14.58
N GLY A 193 -28.20 -22.53 13.70
CA GLY A 193 -29.58 -22.46 13.23
C GLY A 193 -30.00 -23.73 12.49
N LEU A 194 -29.15 -24.26 11.61
CA LEU A 194 -29.39 -25.52 10.89
C LEU A 194 -29.43 -26.73 11.82
N VAL A 195 -28.53 -26.79 12.81
CA VAL A 195 -28.54 -27.83 13.87
C VAL A 195 -29.83 -27.74 14.69
N GLY A 196 -30.23 -26.53 15.09
CA GLY A 196 -31.50 -26.28 15.78
C GLY A 196 -32.72 -26.74 14.97
N LEU A 197 -32.75 -26.43 13.66
CA LEU A 197 -33.81 -26.87 12.75
C LEU A 197 -33.85 -28.40 12.60
N GLY A 198 -32.69 -29.04 12.51
CA GLY A 198 -32.57 -30.50 12.43
C GLY A 198 -33.08 -31.19 13.70
N ALA A 199 -32.80 -30.64 14.87
CA ALA A 199 -33.31 -31.15 16.14
C ALA A 199 -34.84 -31.04 16.25
N LEU A 200 -35.42 -29.92 15.80
CA LEU A 200 -36.87 -29.73 15.75
C LEU A 200 -37.56 -30.72 14.80
N ARG A 201 -36.95 -30.98 13.63
CA ARG A 201 -37.48 -31.96 12.66
C ARG A 201 -37.49 -33.38 13.24
N ARG A 202 -36.45 -33.79 13.97
CA ARG A 202 -36.40 -35.12 14.60
C ARG A 202 -37.46 -35.30 15.69
N ARG A 203 -37.74 -34.26 16.48
CA ARG A 203 -38.82 -34.28 17.49
C ARG A 203 -40.21 -34.50 16.89
N ARG A 204 -40.45 -34.06 15.65
CA ARG A 204 -41.75 -34.19 14.99
C ARG A 204 -42.04 -35.58 14.43
N ASN A 205 -41.01 -36.38 14.16
CA ASN A 205 -41.15 -37.76 13.65
C ASN A 205 -41.14 -38.82 14.78
N ALA A 206 -40.86 -38.42 16.02
CA ALA A 206 -40.85 -39.31 17.19
C ALA A 206 -42.18 -39.30 17.98
N ARG A 207 -43.21 -38.64 17.42
CA ARG A 207 -44.62 -38.70 17.84
C ARG A 207 -45.43 -39.24 16.67
#